data_AF-A0A7K5ZJH6-F1
#
_entry.id   AF-A0A7K5ZJH6-F1
#
_cell.length_a   1.000
_cell.length_b   1.000
_cell.length_c   1.000
_cell.angle_alpha   90.00
_cell.angle_beta   90.00
_cell.angle_gamma   90.00
#
_symmetry.space_group_name_H-M   'P 1'
#
loop_
_entity.id
_entity.type
_entity.pdbx_description
1 polymer ?
#
loop_
_entity_poly.entity_id
_entity_poly.type
_entity_poly.pdbx_seq_one_letter_code
_entity_poly.pdbx_strand_id
1 'polypeptide(L)'
;MESGMPLTGGQRALIRESWRRVSGSPEQHGLVLFTRLFDLDPDLLPLFQYNCKQFASPQECLSAPEFLDHIRKVMLVIDAAVSHLENLSCLEEYLCNLGKKHQAVGVKIESFSTVGESLLYMLEKCLGTAFSPEVQEAWSKLYSAVVKAMQRGWDTHPEGD
;
A
#
# COMPACT_ATOMS: atom_id res chain seq x y z
N MET A 1 -18.15 4.05 -16.08
CA MET A 1 -18.71 3.29 -14.95
C MET A 1 -18.00 1.94 -14.90
N GLU A 2 -16.87 1.83 -14.20
CA GLU A 2 -16.13 0.55 -14.06
C GLU A 2 -15.62 0.30 -12.63
N SER A 3 -15.99 1.16 -11.68
CA SER A 3 -15.51 1.12 -10.29
C SER A 3 -16.35 0.16 -9.46
N GLY A 4 -16.26 -1.14 -9.72
CA GLY A 4 -16.96 -2.13 -8.89
C GLY A 4 -16.94 -3.58 -9.34
N MET A 5 -16.31 -3.92 -10.48
CA MET A 5 -16.24 -5.32 -10.88
C MET A 5 -15.20 -6.07 -10.03
N PRO A 6 -15.55 -7.23 -9.44
CA PRO A 6 -14.61 -8.05 -8.72
C PRO A 6 -13.48 -8.53 -9.66
N LEU A 7 -12.30 -8.76 -9.10
CA LEU A 7 -11.16 -9.31 -9.85
C LEU A 7 -11.58 -10.58 -10.59
N THR A 8 -11.18 -10.72 -11.86
CA THR A 8 -11.42 -11.96 -12.61
C THR A 8 -10.46 -13.06 -12.16
N GLY A 9 -10.76 -14.32 -12.52
CA GLY A 9 -9.84 -15.44 -12.25
C GLY A 9 -8.45 -15.23 -12.88
N GLY A 10 -8.41 -14.69 -14.10
CA GLY A 10 -7.16 -14.35 -14.79
C GLY A 10 -6.38 -13.25 -14.07
N GLN A 11 -7.05 -12.19 -13.62
CA GLN A 11 -6.42 -11.11 -12.86
C GLN A 11 -5.84 -11.60 -11.53
N ARG A 12 -6.56 -12.47 -10.80
CA ARG A 12 -6.04 -13.10 -9.58
C ARG A 12 -4.79 -13.92 -9.84
N ALA A 13 -4.75 -14.68 -10.93
CA ALA A 13 -3.57 -15.47 -11.31
C ALA A 13 -2.36 -14.57 -11.63
N LEU A 14 -2.56 -13.47 -12.36
CA LEU A 14 -1.51 -12.50 -12.66
C LEU A 14 -0.94 -11.86 -11.38
N ILE A 15 -1.80 -11.45 -10.45
CA ILE A 15 -1.38 -10.88 -9.16
C ILE A 15 -0.53 -11.89 -8.38
N ARG A 16 -0.99 -13.14 -8.26
CA ARG A 16 -0.25 -14.18 -7.54
C ARG A 16 1.12 -14.46 -8.14
N GLU A 17 1.17 -14.64 -9.45
CA GLU A 17 2.41 -14.99 -10.14
C GLU A 17 3.42 -13.85 -10.08
N SER A 18 2.98 -12.61 -10.29
CA SER A 18 3.83 -11.44 -10.14
C SER A 18 4.28 -11.25 -8.68
N TRP A 19 3.37 -11.37 -7.70
CA TRP A 19 3.73 -11.21 -6.29
C TRP A 19 4.75 -12.24 -5.82
N ARG A 20 4.64 -13.51 -6.25
CA ARG A 20 5.59 -14.58 -5.92
C ARG A 20 7.04 -14.22 -6.25
N ARG A 21 7.26 -13.41 -7.30
CA ARG A 21 8.58 -12.96 -7.74
C ARG A 21 9.11 -11.79 -6.90
N VAL A 22 8.22 -11.04 -6.27
CA VAL A 22 8.52 -9.81 -5.52
C VAL A 22 8.59 -10.08 -4.01
N SER A 23 7.78 -11.00 -3.48
CA SER A 23 7.62 -11.21 -2.03
C SER A 23 8.84 -11.79 -1.32
N GLY A 24 9.83 -12.32 -2.06
CA GLY A 24 11.06 -12.87 -1.49
C GLY A 24 12.02 -11.84 -0.88
N SER A 25 11.81 -10.54 -1.12
CA SER A 25 12.67 -9.47 -0.57
C SER A 25 11.84 -8.24 -0.19
N PRO A 26 10.95 -8.36 0.81
CA PRO A 26 9.93 -7.35 1.10
C PRO A 26 10.54 -6.01 1.52
N GLU A 27 11.63 -6.01 2.30
CA GLU A 27 12.28 -4.76 2.74
C GLU A 27 12.90 -4.01 1.58
N GLN A 28 13.67 -4.70 0.73
CA GLN A 28 14.32 -4.09 -0.44
C GLN A 28 13.29 -3.49 -1.40
N HIS A 29 12.24 -4.24 -1.71
CA HIS A 29 11.21 -3.76 -2.63
C HIS A 29 10.34 -2.66 -1.99
N GLY A 30 10.05 -2.77 -0.69
CA GLY A 30 9.36 -1.72 0.04
C GLY A 30 10.16 -0.42 0.11
N LEU A 31 11.50 -0.47 0.18
CA LEU A 31 12.35 0.72 0.05
C LEU A 31 12.20 1.40 -1.31
N VAL A 32 12.07 0.64 -2.40
CA VAL A 32 11.81 1.21 -3.74
C VAL A 32 10.46 1.94 -3.76
N LEU A 33 9.43 1.36 -3.15
CA LEU A 33 8.11 1.98 -3.02
C LEU A 33 8.20 3.30 -2.25
N PHE A 34 8.78 3.31 -1.05
CA PHE A 34 8.80 4.52 -0.22
C PHE A 34 9.78 5.58 -0.72
N THR A 35 10.86 5.19 -1.39
CA THR A 35 11.72 6.14 -2.12
C THR A 35 10.89 6.86 -3.18
N ARG A 36 10.13 6.11 -3.99
CA ARG A 36 9.26 6.70 -5.01
C ARG A 36 8.16 7.57 -4.39
N LEU A 37 7.60 7.17 -3.25
CA LEU A 37 6.58 7.95 -2.55
C LEU A 37 7.10 9.32 -2.14
N PHE A 38 8.27 9.39 -1.51
CA PHE A 38 8.84 10.68 -1.09
C PHE A 38 9.35 11.53 -2.25
N ASP A 39 9.73 10.92 -3.38
CA ASP A 39 10.04 11.66 -4.61
C ASP A 39 8.79 12.31 -5.22
N LEU A 40 7.62 11.67 -5.10
CA LEU A 40 6.35 12.16 -5.65
C LEU A 40 5.63 13.13 -4.71
N ASP A 41 5.67 12.86 -3.40
CA ASP A 41 4.96 13.60 -2.37
C ASP A 41 5.84 13.76 -1.11
N PRO A 42 6.80 14.70 -1.13
CA PRO A 42 7.70 14.95 0.00
C PRO A 42 6.97 15.46 1.26
N ASP A 43 5.76 15.99 1.11
CA ASP A 43 4.94 16.49 2.22
C ASP A 43 4.41 15.36 3.13
N LEU A 44 4.56 14.10 2.71
CA LEU A 44 4.27 12.94 3.55
C LEU A 44 5.36 12.63 4.56
N LEU A 45 6.61 13.06 4.32
CA LEU A 45 7.75 12.76 5.19
C LEU A 45 7.51 13.20 6.65
N PRO A 46 7.00 14.40 6.95
CA PRO A 46 6.78 14.86 8.33
C PRO A 46 5.71 14.08 9.10
N LEU A 47 4.89 13.26 8.43
CA LEU A 47 3.90 12.40 9.07
C LEU A 47 4.54 11.16 9.72
N PHE A 48 5.74 10.77 9.27
CA PHE A 48 6.49 9.65 9.84
C PHE A 48 7.26 10.13 11.07
N GLN A 49 6.58 10.15 12.21
CA GLN A 49 7.15 10.55 13.50
C GLN A 49 7.26 9.36 14.44
N TYR A 50 8.47 9.08 14.90
CA TYR A 50 8.74 8.04 15.89
C TYR A 50 9.36 8.68 17.13
N ASN A 51 8.83 8.36 18.31
CA ASN A 51 9.31 8.93 19.58
C ASN A 51 9.40 10.47 19.57
N CYS A 52 8.40 11.13 18.97
CA CYS A 52 8.32 12.59 18.80
C CYS A 52 9.47 13.22 17.99
N LYS A 53 10.18 12.43 17.18
CA LYS A 53 11.23 12.91 16.27
C LYS A 53 10.76 12.83 14.82
N GLN A 54 10.98 13.91 14.10
CA GLN A 54 10.85 13.97 12.65
C GLN A 54 12.20 13.66 12.00
N PHE A 55 12.16 13.04 10.84
CA PHE A 55 13.35 12.86 10.01
C PHE A 55 13.66 14.16 9.26
N ALA A 56 14.94 14.51 9.16
CA ALA A 56 15.38 15.69 8.43
C ALA A 56 15.42 15.47 6.91
N SER A 57 15.41 14.21 6.46
CA SER A 57 15.45 13.86 5.04
C SER A 57 14.80 12.49 4.75
N PRO A 58 14.37 12.22 3.51
CA PRO A 58 13.92 10.89 3.10
C PRO A 58 14.96 9.80 3.34
N GLN A 59 16.26 10.10 3.13
CA GLN A 59 17.33 9.12 3.32
C GLN A 59 17.48 8.70 4.79
N GLU A 60 17.37 9.66 5.71
CA GLU A 60 17.38 9.37 7.14
C GLU A 60 16.19 8.47 7.51
N CYS A 61 14.99 8.83 7.06
CA CYS A 61 13.77 8.06 7.26
C CYS A 61 13.91 6.62 6.73
N LEU A 62 14.33 6.45 5.47
CA LEU A 62 14.50 5.16 4.81
C LEU A 62 15.56 4.25 5.47
N SER A 63 16.46 4.81 6.27
CA SER A 63 17.48 4.06 7.01
C SER A 63 17.10 3.75 8.45
N ALA A 64 16.03 4.34 8.97
CA ALA A 64 15.64 4.23 10.37
C ALA A 64 15.01 2.85 10.67
N PRO A 65 15.42 2.14 11.73
CA PRO A 65 14.86 0.83 12.08
C PRO A 65 13.33 0.81 12.24
N GLU A 66 12.77 1.86 12.81
CA GLU A 66 11.32 2.02 13.02
C GLU A 66 10.57 2.18 11.70
N PHE A 67 11.19 2.85 10.72
CA PHE A 67 10.60 2.99 9.40
C PHE A 67 10.74 1.69 8.61
N LEU A 68 11.86 0.98 8.71
CA LEU A 68 12.01 -0.36 8.12
C LEU A 68 10.94 -1.34 8.64
N ASP A 69 10.59 -1.27 9.93
CA ASP A 69 9.47 -2.03 10.48
C ASP A 69 8.11 -1.61 9.87
N HIS A 70 7.90 -0.32 9.63
CA HIS A 70 6.72 0.15 8.90
C HIS A 70 6.68 -0.38 7.46
N ILE A 71 7.81 -0.38 6.75
CA ILE A 71 7.92 -0.98 5.41
C ILE A 71 7.51 -2.46 5.45
N ARG A 72 8.06 -3.24 6.39
CA ARG A 72 7.70 -4.66 6.54
C ARG A 72 6.20 -4.84 6.76
N LYS A 73 5.59 -4.02 7.63
CA LYS A 73 4.14 -4.05 7.90
C LYS A 73 3.33 -3.78 6.63
N VAL A 74 3.68 -2.78 5.83
CA VAL A 74 2.99 -2.49 4.56
C VAL A 74 3.08 -3.68 3.61
N MET A 75 4.27 -4.28 3.46
CA MET A 75 4.46 -5.44 2.59
C MET A 75 3.66 -6.65 3.08
N LEU A 76 3.51 -6.85 4.40
CA LEU A 76 2.63 -7.87 4.98
C LEU A 76 1.15 -7.62 4.70
N VAL A 77 0.69 -6.37 4.72
CA VAL A 77 -0.70 -6.05 4.35
C VAL A 77 -0.96 -6.38 2.87
N ILE A 78 -0.01 -6.06 1.99
CA ILE A 78 -0.10 -6.41 0.58
C ILE A 78 -0.12 -7.93 0.41
N ASP A 79 0.76 -8.65 1.10
CA ASP A 79 0.81 -10.12 1.07
C ASP A 79 -0.50 -10.75 1.56
N ALA A 80 -1.08 -10.21 2.63
CA ALA A 80 -2.38 -10.64 3.13
C ALA A 80 -3.48 -10.43 2.08
N ALA A 81 -3.50 -9.29 1.40
CA ALA A 81 -4.46 -9.01 0.32
C ALA A 81 -4.29 -9.98 -0.86
N VAL A 82 -3.05 -10.30 -1.25
CA VAL A 82 -2.76 -11.30 -2.31
C VAL A 82 -3.18 -12.71 -1.87
N SER A 83 -3.01 -13.04 -0.59
CA SER A 83 -3.40 -14.34 -0.04
C SER A 83 -4.92 -14.54 0.02
N HIS A 84 -5.69 -13.45 0.11
CA HIS A 84 -7.16 -13.47 0.24
C HIS A 84 -7.88 -12.93 -1.00
N LEU A 85 -7.30 -13.06 -2.19
CA LEU A 85 -7.89 -12.54 -3.44
C LEU A 85 -9.31 -13.06 -3.75
N GLU A 86 -9.66 -14.27 -3.29
CA GLU A 86 -10.99 -14.86 -3.42
C GLU A 86 -11.99 -14.29 -2.43
N ASN A 87 -11.52 -13.78 -1.29
CA ASN A 87 -12.36 -13.35 -0.18
C ASN A 87 -11.76 -12.13 0.54
N LEU A 88 -11.56 -11.04 -0.21
CA LEU A 88 -11.02 -9.79 0.34
C LEU A 88 -11.89 -9.19 1.46
N SER A 89 -13.19 -9.54 1.51
CA SER A 89 -14.09 -9.09 2.57
C SER A 89 -13.67 -9.57 3.96
N CYS A 90 -12.93 -10.68 4.09
CA CYS A 90 -12.35 -11.09 5.36
C CYS A 90 -11.34 -10.08 5.93
N LEU A 91 -10.76 -9.21 5.10
CA LEU A 91 -9.83 -8.17 5.52
C LEU A 91 -10.52 -6.83 5.76
N GLU A 92 -11.82 -6.68 5.48
CA GLU A 92 -12.49 -5.37 5.51
C GLU A 92 -12.42 -4.70 6.88
N GLU A 93 -12.70 -5.41 7.97
CA GLU A 93 -12.64 -4.85 9.32
C GLU A 93 -11.22 -4.43 9.70
N TYR A 94 -10.24 -5.28 9.38
CA TYR A 94 -8.83 -5.00 9.61
C TYR A 94 -8.37 -3.75 8.84
N LEU A 95 -8.70 -3.66 7.55
CA LEU A 95 -8.35 -2.53 6.69
C LEU A 95 -9.07 -1.25 7.11
N CYS A 96 -10.35 -1.34 7.50
CA CYS A 96 -11.09 -0.21 8.06
C CYS A 96 -10.40 0.36 9.30
N ASN A 97 -10.01 -0.50 10.25
CA ASN A 97 -9.27 -0.09 11.44
C ASN A 97 -7.87 0.46 11.10
N LEU A 98 -7.21 -0.09 10.08
CA LEU A 98 -5.97 0.47 9.56
C LEU A 98 -6.18 1.88 8.99
N GLY A 99 -7.31 2.12 8.31
CA GLY A 99 -7.68 3.43 7.81
C GLY A 99 -7.88 4.47 8.92
N LYS A 100 -8.61 4.12 9.99
CA LYS A 100 -8.75 4.98 11.18
C LYS A 100 -7.40 5.41 11.75
N LYS A 101 -6.43 4.49 11.80
CA LYS A 101 -5.07 4.78 12.29
C LYS A 101 -4.34 5.78 11.39
N HIS A 102 -4.46 5.64 10.06
CA HIS A 102 -3.86 6.57 9.11
C HIS A 102 -4.50 7.96 9.18
N GLN A 103 -5.84 8.02 9.30
CA GLN A 103 -6.56 9.27 9.53
C GLN A 103 -6.09 9.97 10.81
N ALA A 104 -5.96 9.22 11.91
CA ALA A 104 -5.56 9.74 13.21
C ALA A 104 -4.16 10.36 13.22
N VAL A 105 -3.26 9.91 12.33
CA VAL A 105 -1.91 10.50 12.17
C VAL A 105 -1.85 11.59 11.09
N GLY A 106 -2.99 12.02 10.56
CA GLY A 106 -3.09 13.14 9.63
C GLY A 106 -2.87 12.78 8.16
N VAL A 107 -2.81 11.49 7.79
CA VAL A 107 -2.77 11.08 6.38
C VAL A 107 -4.11 11.41 5.72
N LYS A 108 -4.01 12.05 4.56
CA LYS A 108 -5.18 12.37 3.73
C LYS A 108 -5.52 11.18 2.84
N ILE A 109 -6.81 11.00 2.53
CA ILE A 109 -7.22 9.88 1.67
C ILE A 109 -6.64 10.01 0.26
N GLU A 110 -6.44 11.23 -0.21
CA GLU A 110 -5.85 11.57 -1.50
C GLU A 110 -4.40 11.07 -1.61
N SER A 111 -3.65 11.02 -0.51
CA SER A 111 -2.26 10.54 -0.48
C SER A 111 -2.13 9.06 -0.87
N PHE A 112 -3.21 8.26 -0.75
CA PHE A 112 -3.21 6.87 -1.19
C PHE A 112 -3.14 6.74 -2.72
N SER A 113 -3.46 7.79 -3.50
CA SER A 113 -3.22 7.77 -4.94
C SER A 113 -1.72 7.67 -5.23
N THR A 114 -0.90 8.52 -4.58
CA THR A 114 0.57 8.50 -4.69
C THR A 114 1.19 7.20 -4.19
N VAL A 115 0.64 6.61 -3.12
CA VAL A 115 1.07 5.28 -2.63
C VAL A 115 0.77 4.19 -3.67
N GLY A 116 -0.38 4.27 -4.34
CA GLY A 116 -0.74 3.35 -5.42
C GLY A 116 0.20 3.45 -6.62
N GLU A 117 0.52 4.66 -7.06
CA GLU A 117 1.51 4.89 -8.11
C GLU A 117 2.89 4.36 -7.72
N SER A 118 3.30 4.57 -6.47
CA SER A 118 4.58 4.07 -5.95
C SER A 118 4.63 2.54 -5.87
N LEU A 119 3.52 1.90 -5.53
CA LEU A 119 3.38 0.44 -5.55
C LEU A 119 3.53 -0.11 -6.98
N LEU A 120 2.84 0.48 -7.95
CA LEU A 120 2.92 0.07 -9.36
C LEU A 120 4.34 0.28 -9.92
N TYR A 121 4.98 1.40 -9.58
CA TYR A 121 6.38 1.67 -9.93
C TYR A 121 7.32 0.61 -9.36
N MET A 122 7.15 0.25 -8.08
CA MET A 122 7.95 -0.81 -7.45
C MET A 122 7.77 -2.13 -8.20
N LEU A 123 6.53 -2.53 -8.49
CA LEU A 123 6.24 -3.76 -9.24
C LEU A 123 6.89 -3.75 -10.63
N GLU A 124 6.78 -2.63 -11.37
CA GLU A 124 7.42 -2.44 -12.66
C GLU A 124 8.95 -2.64 -12.57
N LYS A 125 9.60 -2.00 -11.60
CA LYS A 125 11.06 -2.13 -11.40
C LYS A 125 11.49 -3.54 -11.03
N CYS A 126 10.70 -4.24 -10.23
CA CYS A 126 11.05 -5.58 -9.75
C CYS A 126 10.76 -6.66 -10.80
N LEU A 127 9.72 -6.50 -11.60
CA LEU A 127 9.28 -7.49 -12.59
C LEU A 127 9.87 -7.25 -13.98
N GLY A 128 10.32 -6.03 -14.28
CA GLY A 128 10.87 -5.65 -15.58
C GLY A 128 9.90 -5.97 -16.71
N THR A 129 10.34 -6.74 -17.70
CA THR A 129 9.52 -7.11 -18.87
C THR A 129 8.32 -7.99 -18.51
N ALA A 130 8.26 -8.57 -17.31
CA ALA A 130 7.09 -9.33 -16.84
C ALA A 130 5.96 -8.44 -16.31
N PHE A 131 6.18 -7.12 -16.16
CA PHE A 131 5.15 -6.16 -15.81
C PHE A 131 4.37 -5.74 -17.06
N SER A 132 3.41 -6.56 -17.46
CA SER A 132 2.54 -6.25 -18.60
C SER A 132 1.42 -5.27 -18.24
N PRO A 133 0.76 -4.64 -19.22
CA PRO A 133 -0.41 -3.78 -18.97
C PRO A 133 -1.52 -4.51 -18.18
N GLU A 134 -1.72 -5.80 -18.43
CA GLU A 134 -2.71 -6.61 -17.71
C GLU A 134 -2.33 -6.83 -16.24
N VAL A 135 -1.02 -6.96 -15.94
CA VAL A 135 -0.52 -7.02 -14.56
C VAL A 135 -0.76 -5.68 -13.88
N GLN A 136 -0.42 -4.57 -14.52
CA GLN A 136 -0.67 -3.23 -13.99
C GLN A 136 -2.15 -3.02 -13.67
N GLU A 137 -3.05 -3.37 -14.60
CA GLU A 137 -4.49 -3.22 -14.41
C GLU A 137 -5.00 -4.08 -13.23
N ALA A 138 -4.56 -5.34 -13.15
CA ALA A 138 -4.95 -6.24 -12.07
C ALA A 138 -4.50 -5.71 -10.70
N TRP A 139 -3.27 -5.24 -10.58
CA TRP A 139 -2.76 -4.62 -9.34
C TRP A 139 -3.47 -3.33 -8.99
N SER A 140 -3.79 -2.51 -9.98
CA SER A 140 -4.54 -1.26 -9.78
C SER A 140 -5.93 -1.54 -9.19
N LYS A 141 -6.61 -2.59 -9.68
CA LYS A 141 -7.91 -3.04 -9.14
C LYS A 141 -7.79 -3.57 -7.71
N LEU A 142 -6.80 -4.41 -7.42
CA LEU A 142 -6.55 -4.91 -6.06
C LEU A 142 -6.29 -3.76 -5.09
N TYR A 143 -5.37 -2.86 -5.45
CA TYR A 143 -5.00 -1.73 -4.62
C TYR A 143 -6.21 -0.81 -4.36
N SER A 144 -7.01 -0.53 -5.40
CA SER A 144 -8.23 0.25 -5.27
C SER A 144 -9.24 -0.41 -4.29
N ALA A 145 -9.35 -1.73 -4.31
CA ALA A 145 -10.21 -2.45 -3.36
C ALA A 145 -9.71 -2.33 -1.91
N VAL A 146 -8.39 -2.41 -1.70
CA VAL A 146 -7.76 -2.22 -0.38
C VAL A 146 -8.00 -0.79 0.13
N VAL A 147 -7.71 0.23 -0.69
CA VAL A 147 -7.93 1.64 -0.32
C VAL A 147 -9.41 1.90 -0.04
N LYS A 148 -10.33 1.36 -0.83
CA LYS A 148 -11.77 1.49 -0.58
C LYS A 148 -12.19 0.89 0.76
N ALA A 149 -11.60 -0.23 1.18
CA ALA A 149 -11.86 -0.81 2.49
C ALA A 149 -11.28 0.06 3.63
N MET A 150 -10.07 0.60 3.44
CA MET A 150 -9.47 1.55 4.39
C MET A 150 -10.26 2.85 4.51
N GLN A 151 -10.75 3.40 3.39
CA GLN A 151 -11.52 4.65 3.34
C GLN A 151 -12.77 4.60 4.23
N ARG A 152 -13.41 3.43 4.38
CA ARG A 152 -14.54 3.28 5.30
C ARG A 152 -14.19 3.70 6.74
N GLY A 153 -12.92 3.57 7.13
CA GLY A 153 -12.43 4.03 8.42
C GLY A 153 -12.33 5.55 8.57
N TRP A 154 -12.22 6.32 7.47
CA TRP A 154 -12.28 7.78 7.50
C TRP A 154 -13.70 8.29 7.74
N ASP A 155 -14.67 7.60 7.14
CA ASP A 155 -16.09 8.00 7.16
C ASP A 155 -16.79 7.63 8.48
N THR A 156 -16.22 6.68 9.23
CA THR A 156 -16.66 6.39 10.60
C THR A 156 -16.24 7.52 11.52
N HIS A 157 -17.17 8.44 11.80
CA HIS A 157 -17.00 9.40 12.90
C HIS A 157 -16.66 8.65 14.19
N PRO A 158 -15.81 9.20 15.06
CA PRO A 158 -15.72 8.68 16.42
C PRO A 158 -17.11 8.86 17.04
N GLU A 159 -17.82 7.75 17.28
CA GLU A 159 -18.90 7.77 18.26
C GLU A 159 -18.26 8.25 19.56
N GLY A 160 -18.76 9.39 20.04
CA GLY A 160 -18.19 10.13 21.15
C GLY A 160 -18.05 9.27 22.41
N ASP A 161 -16.96 9.53 23.12
CA ASP A 161 -16.81 9.23 24.54
C ASP A 161 -17.16 10.50 25.33
#